data_AF-A0A9E1HTR3-F1
#
_entry.id   AF-A0A9E1HTR3-F1
#
_cell.length_a   1.000
_cell.length_b   1.000
_cell.length_c   1.000
_cell.angle_alpha   90.00
_cell.angle_beta   90.00
_cell.angle_gamma   90.00
#
_symmetry.space_group_name_H-M   'P 1'
#
loop_
_entity.id
_entity.type
_entity.pdbx_description
1 polymer ?
#
loop_
_entity_poly.entity_id
_entity_poly.type
_entity_poly.pdbx_seq_one_letter_code
_entity_poly.pdbx_strand_id
1 'polypeptide(L)'
;MNRTRNIYQSAREAHGMTQEAVAEKLFISVDSLRAYETGRRRPPDDVVQDMVNLYQDRYLGYLHMRSSPLASCIPRVDIQGVQQAAMRIVRLIGKFARAGRVDQLLEIAEDGKIDEREKPVFREIMDELTQIVESVLALNFAGTGRTLTGDEYNKAG
;
A
#
# COMPACT_ATOMS: atom_id res chain seq x y z
N MET A 1 -26.83 -9.42 -3.30
CA MET A 1 -25.74 -9.20 -4.28
C MET A 1 -24.71 -8.30 -3.63
N ASN A 2 -23.59 -8.85 -3.16
CA ASN A 2 -22.55 -8.07 -2.50
C ASN A 2 -21.74 -7.35 -3.59
N ARG A 3 -22.11 -6.12 -3.94
CA ARG A 3 -21.33 -5.29 -4.87
C ARG A 3 -19.97 -5.09 -4.21
N THR A 4 -18.92 -5.59 -4.84
CA THR A 4 -17.54 -5.35 -4.44
C THR A 4 -17.35 -3.83 -4.36
N ARG A 5 -17.27 -3.29 -3.14
CA ARG A 5 -17.05 -1.86 -2.90
C ARG A 5 -15.67 -1.50 -3.43
N ASN A 6 -15.55 -0.35 -4.10
CA ASN A 6 -14.24 0.12 -4.54
C ASN A 6 -13.51 0.86 -3.41
N ILE A 7 -12.22 1.13 -3.64
CA ILE A 7 -11.33 1.69 -2.62
C ILE A 7 -11.81 3.05 -2.06
N TYR A 8 -12.46 3.88 -2.87
CA TYR A 8 -12.94 5.21 -2.45
C TYR A 8 -14.20 5.10 -1.59
N GLN A 9 -15.14 4.25 -2.00
CA GLN A 9 -16.36 4.00 -1.23
C GLN A 9 -16.02 3.39 0.13
N SER A 10 -15.15 2.37 0.14
CA SER A 10 -14.72 1.72 1.38
C SER A 10 -14.00 2.70 2.33
N ALA A 11 -13.15 3.59 1.80
CA ALA A 11 -12.49 4.60 2.62
C ALA A 11 -13.48 5.59 3.24
N ARG A 12 -14.44 6.10 2.46
CA ARG A 12 -15.48 7.00 2.99
C ARG A 12 -16.31 6.34 4.09
N GLU A 13 -16.77 5.11 3.85
CA GLU A 13 -17.62 4.37 4.79
C GLU A 13 -16.87 4.01 6.08
N ALA A 14 -15.59 3.64 5.99
CA ALA A 14 -14.74 3.40 7.16
C ALA A 14 -14.63 4.62 8.08
N HIS A 15 -14.76 5.83 7.53
CA HIS A 15 -14.74 7.09 8.28
C HIS A 15 -16.15 7.63 8.58
N GLY A 16 -17.20 6.84 8.34
CA GLY A 16 -18.58 7.17 8.70
C GLY A 16 -19.16 8.40 7.98
N MET A 17 -18.58 8.81 6.85
CA MET A 17 -19.02 10.02 6.14
C MET A 17 -20.05 9.71 5.05
N THR A 18 -21.02 10.62 4.85
CA THR A 18 -21.98 10.51 3.73
C THR A 18 -21.36 11.04 2.42
N GLN A 19 -21.97 10.71 1.28
CA GLN A 19 -21.50 11.23 -0.01
C GLN A 19 -21.63 12.76 -0.06
N GLU A 20 -22.70 13.31 0.49
CA GLU A 20 -23.00 14.73 0.54
C GLU A 20 -21.93 15.49 1.35
N ALA A 21 -21.61 14.99 2.55
CA ALA A 21 -20.62 15.63 3.43
C ALA A 21 -19.21 15.61 2.82
N VAL A 22 -18.84 14.54 2.11
CA VAL A 22 -17.55 14.47 1.42
C VAL A 22 -17.53 15.40 0.21
N ALA A 23 -18.58 15.36 -0.61
CA ALA A 23 -18.66 16.18 -1.82
C ALA A 23 -18.58 17.69 -1.49
N GLU A 24 -19.26 18.12 -0.42
CA GLU A 24 -19.18 19.48 0.11
C GLU A 24 -17.74 19.85 0.52
N LYS A 25 -17.09 19.02 1.36
CA LYS A 25 -15.74 19.30 1.87
C LYS A 25 -14.65 19.26 0.79
N LEU A 26 -14.85 18.45 -0.26
CA LEU A 26 -13.95 18.36 -1.41
C LEU A 26 -14.29 19.36 -2.52
N PHE A 27 -15.34 20.18 -2.35
CA PHE A 27 -15.83 21.12 -3.36
C PHE A 27 -16.13 20.47 -4.73
N ILE A 28 -16.69 19.26 -4.72
CA ILE A 28 -17.13 18.52 -5.93
C ILE A 28 -18.63 18.22 -5.87
N SER A 29 -19.22 17.83 -7.00
CA SER A 29 -20.61 17.37 -6.99
C SER A 29 -20.75 15.97 -6.38
N VAL A 30 -21.89 15.69 -5.75
CA VAL A 30 -22.24 14.34 -5.25
C VAL A 30 -22.20 13.31 -6.37
N ASP A 31 -22.63 13.68 -7.58
CA ASP A 31 -22.55 12.81 -8.75
C ASP A 31 -21.11 12.53 -9.19
N SER A 32 -20.20 13.50 -9.04
CA SER A 32 -18.77 13.28 -9.28
C SER A 32 -18.19 12.26 -8.31
N LEU A 33 -18.50 12.39 -7.01
CA LEU A 33 -18.07 11.43 -6.00
C LEU A 33 -18.65 10.04 -6.28
N ARG A 34 -19.94 9.96 -6.62
CA ARG A 34 -20.61 8.70 -6.99
C ARG A 34 -19.98 8.05 -8.22
N ALA A 35 -19.57 8.83 -9.22
CA ALA A 35 -18.86 8.32 -10.38
C ALA A 35 -17.50 7.70 -9.99
N TYR A 36 -16.81 8.30 -9.02
CA TYR A 36 -15.58 7.73 -8.45
C TYR A 36 -15.85 6.43 -7.69
N GLU A 37 -16.82 6.40 -6.79
CA GLU A 37 -17.18 5.25 -5.94
C GLU A 37 -17.78 4.06 -6.70
N THR A 38 -18.31 4.30 -7.90
CA THR A 38 -18.83 3.23 -8.78
C THR A 38 -17.81 2.76 -9.81
N GLY A 39 -16.61 3.37 -9.85
CA GLY A 39 -15.56 3.06 -10.82
C GLY A 39 -15.87 3.56 -12.24
N ARG A 40 -16.94 4.33 -12.44
CA ARG A 40 -17.27 4.93 -13.75
C ARG A 40 -16.22 5.95 -14.20
N ARG A 41 -15.56 6.60 -13.25
CA ARG A 41 -14.48 7.56 -13.50
C ARG A 41 -13.39 7.38 -12.47
N ARG A 42 -12.12 7.38 -12.90
CA ARG A 42 -10.99 7.45 -11.97
C ARG A 42 -10.89 8.90 -11.44
N PRO A 43 -10.84 9.13 -10.12
CA PRO A 43 -10.56 10.46 -9.59
C PRO A 43 -9.14 10.91 -10.02
N PRO A 44 -8.94 12.20 -10.29
CA PRO A 44 -7.59 12.72 -10.47
C PRO A 44 -6.82 12.76 -9.15
N ASP A 45 -5.50 12.82 -9.24
CA ASP A 45 -4.59 12.61 -8.11
C ASP A 45 -4.74 13.69 -7.02
N ASP A 46 -5.06 14.93 -7.40
CA ASP A 46 -5.34 16.05 -6.48
C ASP A 46 -6.58 15.81 -5.62
N VAL A 47 -7.68 15.35 -6.23
CA VAL A 47 -8.91 14.97 -5.52
C VAL A 47 -8.64 13.81 -4.55
N VAL A 48 -7.81 12.84 -4.94
CA VAL A 48 -7.44 11.74 -4.04
C VAL A 48 -6.55 12.23 -2.90
N GLN A 49 -5.65 13.17 -3.13
CA GLN A 49 -4.86 13.80 -2.08
C GLN A 49 -5.76 14.51 -1.06
N ASP A 50 -6.80 15.20 -1.52
CA ASP A 50 -7.80 15.81 -0.64
C ASP A 50 -8.63 14.77 0.12
N MET A 51 -9.00 13.65 -0.51
CA MET A 51 -9.64 12.51 0.17
C MET A 51 -8.73 11.92 1.27
N VAL A 52 -7.44 11.73 0.98
CA VAL A 52 -6.45 11.23 1.95
C VAL A 52 -6.35 12.17 3.14
N ASN A 53 -6.32 13.49 2.90
CA ASN A 53 -6.28 14.49 3.95
C ASN A 53 -7.58 14.54 4.75
N LEU A 54 -8.73 14.47 4.09
CA LEU A 54 -10.04 14.51 4.72
C LEU A 54 -10.28 13.29 5.62
N TYR A 55 -9.88 12.10 5.16
CA TYR A 55 -10.04 10.85 5.89
C TYR A 55 -8.89 10.58 6.87
N GLN A 56 -7.74 11.27 6.72
CA GLN A 56 -6.48 10.92 7.40
C GLN A 56 -6.02 9.49 7.07
N ASP A 57 -6.29 9.04 5.84
CA ASP A 57 -6.09 7.66 5.39
C ASP A 57 -5.10 7.58 4.23
N ARG A 58 -3.81 7.47 4.58
CA ARG A 58 -2.73 7.40 3.59
C ARG A 58 -2.75 6.13 2.74
N TYR A 59 -3.40 5.05 3.21
CA TYR A 59 -3.49 3.83 2.43
C TYR A 59 -4.42 3.98 1.24
N LEU A 60 -5.44 4.84 1.30
CA LEU A 60 -6.25 5.18 0.12
C LEU A 60 -5.36 5.71 -1.03
N GLY A 61 -4.44 6.63 -0.73
CA GLY A 61 -3.48 7.14 -1.70
C GLY A 61 -2.57 6.04 -2.25
N TYR A 62 -2.11 5.13 -1.39
CA TYR A 62 -1.32 3.98 -1.80
C TYR A 62 -2.08 3.06 -2.78
N LEU A 63 -3.32 2.71 -2.45
CA LEU A 63 -4.20 1.92 -3.32
C LEU A 63 -4.49 2.63 -4.65
N HIS A 64 -4.64 3.94 -4.62
CA HIS A 64 -4.84 4.74 -5.83
C HIS A 64 -3.62 4.68 -6.76
N MET A 65 -2.40 4.81 -6.23
CA MET A 65 -1.16 4.63 -7.01
C MET A 65 -1.03 3.20 -7.55
N ARG A 66 -1.41 2.20 -6.75
CA ARG A 66 -1.47 0.78 -7.16
C ARG A 66 -2.47 0.50 -8.28
N SER A 67 -3.44 1.38 -8.52
CA SER A 67 -4.37 1.29 -9.65
C SER A 67 -3.85 1.97 -10.93
N SER A 68 -2.68 2.60 -10.87
CA SER A 68 -2.07 3.30 -12.02
C SER A 68 -1.22 2.35 -12.87
N PRO A 69 -0.84 2.76 -14.11
CA PRO A 69 0.12 2.03 -14.93
C PRO A 69 1.49 1.82 -14.27
N LEU A 70 1.83 2.59 -13.23
CA LEU A 70 3.08 2.49 -12.49
C LEU A 70 3.01 1.55 -11.28
N ALA A 71 1.95 0.73 -11.17
CA ALA A 71 1.76 -0.19 -10.04
C ALA A 71 2.93 -1.16 -9.81
N SER A 72 3.67 -1.52 -10.86
CA SER A 72 4.86 -2.38 -10.78
C SER A 72 6.05 -1.73 -10.10
N CYS A 73 6.08 -0.40 -9.99
CA CYS A 73 7.16 0.34 -9.35
C CYS A 73 7.05 0.38 -7.82
N ILE A 74 5.93 -0.08 -7.26
CA ILE A 74 5.68 -0.10 -5.83
C ILE A 74 5.25 -1.51 -5.39
N PRO A 75 5.64 -1.96 -4.18
CA PRO A 75 5.31 -3.31 -3.74
C PRO A 75 3.79 -3.52 -3.58
N ARG A 76 3.36 -4.77 -3.42
CA ARG A 76 1.99 -5.05 -3.00
C ARG A 76 1.98 -5.09 -1.48
N VAL A 77 1.10 -4.31 -0.86
CA VAL A 77 0.98 -4.25 0.60
C VAL A 77 -0.44 -4.60 0.98
N ASP A 78 -0.59 -5.68 1.73
CA ASP A 78 -1.86 -6.04 2.36
C ASP A 78 -1.80 -5.62 3.83
N ILE A 79 -2.81 -4.89 4.33
CA ILE A 79 -2.81 -4.44 5.72
C ILE A 79 -2.95 -5.66 6.64
N GLN A 80 -2.03 -5.76 7.58
CA GLN A 80 -2.02 -6.76 8.65
C GLN A 80 -2.26 -6.08 10.00
N GLY A 81 -2.55 -6.86 11.04
CA GLY A 81 -2.55 -6.34 12.40
C GLY A 81 -1.15 -5.83 12.79
N VAL A 82 -1.08 -4.77 13.59
CA VAL A 82 0.17 -4.14 14.05
C VAL A 82 1.16 -5.17 14.60
N GLN A 83 0.69 -6.10 15.44
CA GLN A 83 1.50 -7.15 16.04
C GLN A 83 2.07 -8.11 14.98
N GLN A 84 1.25 -8.52 14.00
CA GLN A 84 1.68 -9.42 12.94
C GLN A 84 2.73 -8.78 12.05
N ALA A 85 2.51 -7.52 11.65
CA ALA A 85 3.46 -6.77 10.84
C ALA A 85 4.79 -6.56 11.58
N ALA A 86 4.75 -6.18 12.87
CA ALA A 86 5.94 -6.02 13.70
C ALA A 86 6.74 -7.34 13.84
N MET A 87 6.07 -8.46 14.15
CA MET A 87 6.71 -9.78 14.23
C MET A 87 7.35 -10.18 12.90
N ARG A 88 6.65 -9.91 11.77
CA ARG A 88 7.16 -10.20 10.44
C ARG A 88 8.44 -9.41 10.13
N ILE A 89 8.47 -8.12 10.47
CA ILE A 89 9.67 -7.27 10.29
C ILE A 89 10.86 -7.84 11.06
N VAL A 90 10.71 -8.12 12.36
CA VAL A 90 11.80 -8.66 13.20
C VAL A 90 12.30 -9.99 12.65
N ARG A 91 11.39 -10.88 12.22
CA ARG A 91 11.74 -12.16 11.62
C ARG A 91 12.54 -11.99 10.32
N LEU A 92 12.10 -11.11 9.42
CA LEU A 92 12.74 -10.89 8.12
C LEU A 92 14.12 -10.25 8.28
N ILE A 93 14.26 -9.21 9.10
CA ILE A 93 15.56 -8.59 9.40
C ILE A 93 16.52 -9.62 10.01
N GLY A 94 16.05 -10.41 10.99
CA GLY A 94 16.87 -11.46 11.60
C GLY A 94 17.27 -12.56 10.63
N LYS A 95 16.39 -12.93 9.68
CA LYS A 95 16.70 -13.87 8.61
C LYS A 95 17.77 -13.30 7.66
N PHE A 96 17.57 -12.05 7.22
CA PHE A 96 18.48 -11.34 6.31
C PHE A 96 19.91 -11.27 6.87
N ALA A 97 20.04 -10.90 8.15
CA ALA A 97 21.32 -10.85 8.84
C ALA A 97 21.96 -12.25 8.99
N ARG A 98 21.21 -13.27 9.44
CA ARG A 98 21.73 -14.64 9.62
C ARG A 98 22.14 -15.30 8.30
N ALA A 99 21.53 -14.91 7.19
CA ALA A 99 21.89 -15.41 5.86
C ALA A 99 23.13 -14.72 5.28
N GLY A 100 23.77 -13.78 6.01
CA GLY A 100 24.96 -13.06 5.53
C GLY A 100 24.66 -12.09 4.39
N ARG A 101 23.38 -11.71 4.18
CA ARG A 101 22.99 -10.86 3.04
C ARG A 101 23.62 -9.46 3.10
N VAL A 102 23.93 -8.98 4.31
CA VAL A 102 24.64 -7.70 4.50
C VAL A 102 26.03 -7.76 3.89
N ASP A 103 26.81 -8.79 4.23
CA ASP A 103 28.18 -8.96 3.74
C ASP A 103 28.17 -9.23 2.22
N GLN A 104 27.28 -10.08 1.73
CA GLN A 104 27.11 -10.33 0.29
C GLN A 104 26.77 -9.06 -0.50
N LEU A 105 25.92 -8.19 0.05
CA LEU A 105 25.58 -6.92 -0.59
C LEU A 105 26.78 -5.97 -0.62
N LEU A 106 27.60 -5.95 0.45
CA LEU A 106 28.81 -5.14 0.50
C LEU A 106 29.85 -5.62 -0.52
N GLU A 107 30.05 -6.93 -0.64
CA GLU A 107 30.93 -7.54 -1.65
C GLU A 107 30.50 -7.15 -3.07
N ILE A 108 29.22 -7.31 -3.41
CA ILE A 108 28.67 -6.93 -4.72
C ILE A 108 28.79 -5.42 -4.98
N ALA A 109 28.71 -4.58 -3.95
CA ALA A 109 28.76 -3.13 -4.10
C ALA A 109 30.19 -2.57 -4.19
N GLU A 110 31.23 -3.36 -3.91
CA GLU A 110 32.60 -2.88 -3.71
C GLU A 110 33.17 -2.15 -4.92
N ASP A 111 32.90 -2.63 -6.13
CA ASP A 111 33.38 -2.04 -7.38
C ASP A 111 32.37 -1.07 -8.04
N GLY A 112 31.19 -0.93 -7.42
CA GLY A 112 30.07 -0.10 -7.88
C GLY A 112 29.34 -0.62 -9.13
N LYS A 113 29.57 -1.86 -9.54
CA LYS A 113 28.95 -2.51 -10.70
C LYS A 113 28.34 -3.84 -10.28
N ILE A 114 27.29 -4.25 -11.00
CA ILE A 114 26.67 -5.56 -10.78
C ILE A 114 26.85 -6.35 -12.06
N ASP A 115 27.74 -7.34 -12.03
CA ASP A 115 28.04 -8.19 -13.18
C ASP A 115 27.04 -9.35 -13.36
N GLU A 116 27.15 -10.11 -14.45
CA GLU A 116 26.23 -11.23 -14.73
C GLU A 116 26.28 -12.37 -13.70
N ARG A 117 27.40 -12.52 -12.98
CA ARG A 117 27.58 -13.54 -11.92
C ARG A 117 26.95 -13.08 -10.61
N GLU A 118 26.96 -11.78 -10.36
CA GLU A 118 26.39 -11.16 -9.15
C GLU A 118 24.88 -10.93 -9.25
N LYS A 119 24.37 -10.67 -10.46
CA LYS A 119 22.93 -10.42 -10.71
C LYS A 119 21.96 -11.42 -10.05
N PRO A 120 22.20 -12.75 -10.06
CA PRO A 120 21.33 -13.69 -9.36
C PRO A 120 21.28 -13.43 -7.85
N VAL A 121 22.44 -13.30 -7.21
CA VAL A 121 22.55 -13.07 -5.75
C VAL A 121 21.98 -11.70 -5.38
N PHE A 122 22.30 -10.67 -6.16
CA PHE A 122 21.75 -9.33 -5.97
C PHE A 122 20.22 -9.32 -6.05
N ARG A 123 19.62 -10.03 -7.03
CA ARG A 123 18.16 -10.14 -7.14
C ARG A 123 17.55 -10.80 -5.92
N GLU A 124 18.13 -11.90 -5.42
CA GLU A 124 17.63 -12.53 -4.19
C GLU A 124 17.69 -11.59 -2.98
N ILE A 125 18.78 -10.83 -2.85
CA ILE A 125 18.93 -9.82 -1.79
C ILE A 125 17.83 -8.76 -1.92
N MET A 126 17.58 -8.25 -3.13
CA MET A 126 16.55 -7.26 -3.39
C MET A 126 15.13 -7.79 -3.15
N ASP A 127 14.87 -9.07 -3.45
CA ASP A 127 13.60 -9.72 -3.16
C ASP A 127 13.36 -9.85 -1.65
N GLU A 128 14.40 -10.16 -0.87
CA GLU A 128 14.33 -10.18 0.60
C GLU A 128 14.12 -8.78 1.19
N LEU A 129 14.82 -7.77 0.67
CA LEU A 129 14.64 -6.37 1.07
C LEU A 129 13.23 -5.87 0.73
N THR A 130 12.69 -6.26 -0.43
CA THR A 130 11.33 -5.92 -0.84
C THR A 130 10.30 -6.45 0.16
N GLN A 131 10.46 -7.69 0.63
CA GLN A 131 9.58 -8.27 1.67
C GLN A 131 9.66 -7.52 3.01
N ILE A 132 10.83 -6.97 3.35
CA ILE A 132 10.99 -6.11 4.54
C ILE A 132 10.20 -4.81 4.32
N VAL A 133 10.39 -4.13 3.18
CA VAL A 133 9.68 -2.88 2.84
C VAL A 133 8.16 -3.08 2.85
N GLU A 134 7.67 -4.18 2.27
CA GLU A 134 6.25 -4.56 2.30
C GLU A 134 5.70 -4.61 3.72
N SER A 135 6.46 -5.23 4.63
CA SER A 135 6.05 -5.40 6.03
C SER A 135 6.07 -4.08 6.80
N VAL A 136 7.05 -3.22 6.51
CA VAL A 136 7.15 -1.86 7.08
C VAL A 136 5.98 -0.99 6.61
N LEU A 137 5.67 -1.02 5.31
CA LEU A 137 4.52 -0.30 4.77
C LEU A 137 3.20 -0.82 5.36
N ALA A 138 3.03 -2.14 5.50
CA ALA A 138 1.86 -2.73 6.14
C ALA A 138 1.69 -2.22 7.58
N LEU A 139 2.78 -2.17 8.36
CA LEU A 139 2.77 -1.61 9.71
C LEU A 139 2.41 -0.11 9.73
N ASN A 140 2.99 0.67 8.81
CA ASN A 140 2.72 2.10 8.67
C ASN A 140 1.23 2.36 8.40
N PHE A 141 0.59 1.55 7.56
CA PHE A 141 -0.84 1.67 7.25
C PHE A 141 -1.76 1.10 8.32
N ALA A 142 -1.31 0.13 9.12
CA ALA A 142 -2.09 -0.40 10.23
C ALA A 142 -2.31 0.66 11.35
N GLY A 143 -1.39 1.62 11.48
CA GLY A 143 -1.46 2.70 12.48
C GLY A 143 -2.41 3.85 12.14
N THR A 144 -2.92 3.95 10.90
CA THR A 144 -3.68 5.13 10.44
C THR A 144 -5.19 5.04 10.67
N GLY A 145 -5.63 4.47 11.80
CA GLY A 145 -7.04 4.58 12.23
C GLY A 145 -8.06 3.68 11.53
N ARG A 146 -7.63 2.73 10.68
CA ARG A 146 -8.53 1.72 10.12
C ARG A 146 -8.78 0.62 11.14
N THR A 147 -9.97 0.60 11.73
CA THR A 147 -10.48 -0.55 12.49
C THR A 147 -10.60 -1.73 11.54
N LEU A 148 -9.61 -2.63 11.59
CA LEU A 148 -9.54 -3.83 10.78
C LEU A 148 -10.79 -4.69 11.01
N THR A 149 -11.66 -4.81 10.01
CA THR A 149 -12.42 -6.04 9.82
C THR A 149 -11.82 -6.74 8.61
N GLY A 150 -11.10 -7.84 8.87
CA GLY A 150 -10.23 -8.53 7.92
C GLY A 150 -10.94 -9.17 6.71
N ASP A 151 -12.27 -9.13 6.65
CA ASP A 151 -13.06 -9.84 5.64
C ASP A 151 -13.35 -9.02 4.38
N GLU A 152 -13.19 -7.69 4.40
CA GLU A 152 -13.61 -6.84 3.28
C GLU A 152 -12.55 -6.69 2.15
N TYR A 153 -11.28 -7.00 2.41
CA TYR A 153 -10.19 -6.78 1.43
C TYR A 153 -9.82 -8.01 0.58
N ASN A 154 -10.19 -9.23 1.01
CA ASN A 154 -9.74 -10.48 0.36
C ASN A 154 -10.48 -10.85 -0.94
N LYS A 155 -11.18 -9.91 -1.59
CA LYS A 155 -12.00 -10.21 -2.80
C LYS A 155 -11.66 -9.39 -4.06
N ALA A 156 -10.53 -8.70 -4.09
CA ALA A 156 -10.09 -7.95 -5.27
C ALA A 156 -8.62 -8.25 -5.65
N GLY A 157 -8.20 -9.51 -5.47
CA GLY A 157 -6.96 -10.05 -6.04
C GLY A 157 -7.23 -10.73 -7.38
#